data_AF-A0A1S3PW50-F1
#
_entry.id   AF-A0A1S3PW50-F1
#
_cell.length_a   1.000
_cell.length_b   1.000
_cell.length_c   1.000
_cell.angle_alpha   90.00
_cell.angle_beta   90.00
_cell.angle_gamma   90.00
#
_symmetry.space_group_name_H-M   'P 1'
#
loop_
_entity.id
_entity.type
_entity.pdbx_description
1 polymer ?
#
loop_
_entity_poly.entity_id
_entity_poly.type
_entity_poly.pdbx_seq_one_letter_code
_entity_poly.pdbx_strand_id
1 'polypeptide(L)'
;ASRMTGSDEHGDSGWDAWGTWSDCSRTCGGGASYSLRRCLNGGNCEGKNIRYRTCSNMDCPVESGDFRAQQCSAHNDIRYQGMVYEWIPVPYEPSAACALRCQARGRSLTVELAPKVLDGTRCRADALDMCISGVCQVRY
;
A
#
# COMPACT_ATOMS: atom_id res chain seq x y z
N ALA A 1 -12.00 42.08 22.72
CA ALA A 1 -12.99 41.15 22.13
C ALA A 1 -12.26 39.96 21.53
N SER A 2 -12.78 38.77 21.77
CA SER A 2 -12.09 37.47 21.68
C SER A 2 -11.78 36.98 20.25
N ARG A 3 -10.80 36.05 20.21
CA ARG A 3 -10.25 35.26 19.09
C ARG A 3 -11.23 34.25 18.46
N MET A 4 -10.79 33.72 17.30
CA MET A 4 -11.15 32.45 16.62
C MET A 4 -12.38 32.53 15.71
N THR A 5 -12.48 31.91 14.52
CA THR A 5 -11.66 30.94 13.75
C THR A 5 -12.29 30.87 12.36
N GLY A 6 -11.49 30.70 11.31
CA GLY A 6 -11.97 30.38 9.97
C GLY A 6 -12.70 29.04 9.94
N SER A 7 -13.86 29.01 9.29
CA SER A 7 -14.71 27.83 9.12
C SER A 7 -14.93 27.59 7.63
N ASP A 8 -13.92 27.05 6.97
CA ASP A 8 -14.08 26.29 5.72
C ASP A 8 -14.32 24.82 6.09
N GLU A 9 -15.40 24.55 6.83
CA GLU A 9 -15.92 23.19 7.00
C GLU A 9 -17.22 23.09 6.22
N HIS A 10 -17.10 22.88 4.90
CA HIS A 10 -18.19 22.34 4.12
C HIS A 10 -18.41 20.89 4.59
N GLY A 11 -19.27 20.74 5.58
CA GLY A 11 -19.57 19.48 6.26
C GLY A 11 -19.97 18.40 5.27
N ASP A 12 -19.11 17.38 5.16
CA ASP A 12 -19.44 16.05 4.67
C ASP A 12 -20.37 15.41 5.72
N SER A 13 -21.65 15.78 5.64
CA SER A 13 -22.67 15.84 6.70
C SER A 13 -23.15 14.49 7.25
N GLY A 14 -22.34 13.44 7.12
CA GLY A 14 -22.60 12.12 7.68
C GLY A 14 -21.39 11.39 8.21
N TRP A 15 -20.18 11.94 8.12
CA TRP A 15 -18.99 11.28 8.65
C TRP A 15 -18.62 11.76 10.05
N ASP A 16 -18.09 10.83 10.85
CA ASP A 16 -17.33 11.14 12.05
C ASP A 16 -15.99 11.79 11.68
N ALA A 17 -15.32 12.39 12.68
CA ALA A 17 -13.95 12.84 12.52
C ALA A 17 -13.05 11.68 12.12
N TRP A 18 -12.02 11.98 11.31
CA TRP A 18 -10.98 11.01 11.01
C TRP A 18 -10.28 10.57 12.29
N GLY A 19 -10.20 9.26 12.49
CA GLY A 19 -9.45 8.66 13.58
C GLY A 19 -7.96 8.93 13.47
N THR A 20 -7.24 8.55 14.53
CA THR A 20 -5.78 8.63 14.55
C THR A 20 -5.18 7.77 13.44
N TRP A 21 -4.02 8.20 12.96
CA TRP A 21 -3.25 7.44 12.00
C TRP A 21 -2.76 6.13 12.63
N SER A 22 -2.82 5.04 11.87
CA SER A 22 -2.22 3.75 12.21
C SER A 22 -0.71 3.87 12.31
N ASP A 23 -0.09 2.86 12.90
CA ASP A 23 1.35 2.64 12.74
C ASP A 23 1.71 2.55 11.25
N CYS A 24 2.94 2.94 10.95
CA CYS A 24 3.44 2.85 9.59
C CYS A 24 3.64 1.39 9.21
N SER A 25 3.25 1.01 7.99
CA SER A 25 3.46 -0.36 7.48
C SER A 25 4.93 -0.77 7.44
N ARG A 26 5.84 0.21 7.49
CA ARG A 26 7.29 0.01 7.49
C ARG A 26 7.98 1.00 8.41
N THR A 27 9.17 0.68 8.87
CA THR A 27 10.03 1.57 9.66
C THR A 27 11.08 2.32 8.82
N CYS A 28 11.25 1.92 7.55
CA CYS A 28 12.17 2.53 6.59
C CYS A 28 11.68 2.34 5.13
N GLY A 29 12.36 2.97 4.18
CA GLY A 29 12.20 2.79 2.73
C GLY A 29 10.89 3.35 2.18
N GLY A 30 10.17 4.12 2.99
CA GLY A 30 8.80 4.54 2.74
C GLY A 30 7.78 3.43 3.05
N GLY A 31 6.77 3.77 3.83
CA GLY A 31 5.62 2.93 4.15
C GLY A 31 4.32 3.72 4.08
N ALA A 32 3.21 3.06 4.40
CA ALA A 32 1.88 3.65 4.41
C ALA A 32 1.27 3.57 5.81
N SER A 33 0.56 4.63 6.20
CA SER A 33 -0.26 4.68 7.40
C SER A 33 -1.67 5.05 6.97
N TYR A 34 -2.68 4.46 7.62
CA TYR A 34 -4.07 4.68 7.30
C TYR A 34 -4.82 5.34 8.46
N SER A 35 -5.89 6.05 8.14
CA SER A 35 -6.81 6.65 9.11
C SER A 35 -8.22 6.32 8.67
N LEU A 36 -9.05 5.90 9.61
CA LEU A 36 -10.43 5.48 9.38
C LEU A 36 -11.40 6.52 9.90
N ARG A 37 -12.55 6.66 9.26
CA ARG A 37 -13.71 7.41 9.76
C ARG A 37 -14.96 6.55 9.69
N ARG A 38 -15.93 6.79 10.56
CA ARG A 38 -17.21 6.05 10.58
C ARG A 38 -18.30 6.87 9.91
N CYS A 39 -19.18 6.21 9.18
CA CYS A 39 -20.40 6.82 8.68
C CYS A 39 -21.44 6.84 9.80
N LEU A 40 -21.87 8.02 10.20
CA LEU A 40 -22.88 8.27 11.23
C LEU A 40 -24.30 8.21 10.66
N ASN A 41 -24.47 8.40 9.35
CA ASN A 41 -25.79 8.42 8.68
C ASN A 41 -26.21 7.08 8.07
N GLY A 42 -26.07 5.97 8.81
CA GLY A 42 -26.65 4.67 8.42
C GLY A 42 -26.15 4.09 7.07
N GLY A 43 -24.96 4.48 6.62
CA GLY A 43 -24.34 4.02 5.37
C GLY A 43 -24.48 4.96 4.18
N ASN A 44 -25.23 6.07 4.28
CA ASN A 44 -25.44 7.01 3.17
C ASN A 44 -24.38 8.13 3.12
N CYS A 45 -23.12 7.78 3.37
CA CYS A 45 -22.02 8.74 3.38
C CYS A 45 -21.22 8.65 2.09
N GLU A 46 -21.09 9.76 1.38
CA GLU A 46 -20.33 9.80 0.13
C GLU A 46 -18.81 9.84 0.40
N GLY A 47 -18.04 9.19 -0.46
CA GLY A 47 -16.58 9.09 -0.35
C GLY A 47 -16.08 7.90 0.48
N LYS A 48 -14.76 7.86 0.72
CA LYS A 48 -14.09 6.71 1.35
C LYS A 48 -14.13 6.82 2.88
N ASN A 49 -14.27 5.68 3.56
CA ASN A 49 -14.12 5.57 5.02
C ASN A 49 -12.65 5.43 5.48
N ILE A 50 -11.71 5.39 4.54
CA ILE A 50 -10.28 5.21 4.77
C ILE A 50 -9.50 6.23 3.95
N ARG A 51 -8.48 6.82 4.58
CA ARG A 51 -7.45 7.64 3.92
C ARG A 51 -6.07 7.13 4.27
N TYR A 52 -5.10 7.42 3.41
CA TYR A 52 -3.73 6.97 3.56
C TYR A 52 -2.77 8.15 3.51
N ARG A 53 -1.61 7.97 4.14
CA ARG A 53 -0.44 8.84 3.99
C ARG A 53 0.81 8.01 3.94
N THR A 54 1.84 8.58 3.34
CA THR A 54 3.19 8.00 3.39
C THR A 54 3.87 8.32 4.71
N CYS A 55 4.69 7.39 5.19
CA CYS A 55 5.44 7.49 6.44
C CYS A 55 6.78 6.78 6.31
N SER A 56 7.64 6.88 7.34
CA SER A 56 8.94 6.20 7.39
C SER A 56 9.83 6.44 6.16
N ASN A 57 10.05 7.72 5.84
CA ASN A 57 10.82 8.15 4.67
C ASN A 57 12.35 7.96 4.78
N MET A 58 12.83 7.40 5.89
CA MET A 58 14.26 7.10 6.06
C MET A 58 14.65 5.91 5.19
N ASP A 59 15.79 5.94 4.53
CA ASP A 59 16.24 4.81 3.72
C ASP A 59 16.43 3.54 4.56
N CYS A 60 16.12 2.40 3.95
CA CYS A 60 16.38 1.11 4.59
C CYS A 60 17.87 0.75 4.51
N PRO A 61 18.40 0.01 5.49
CA PRO A 61 19.66 -0.69 5.34
C PRO A 61 19.67 -1.51 4.05
N VAL A 62 20.83 -1.61 3.38
CA VAL A 62 20.99 -2.37 2.13
C VAL A 62 20.49 -3.82 2.28
N GLU A 63 20.76 -4.43 3.44
CA GLU A 63 20.33 -5.79 3.79
C GLU A 63 18.81 -5.99 3.85
N SER A 64 18.03 -4.90 3.92
CA SER A 64 16.57 -5.01 3.92
C SER A 64 16.04 -5.47 2.56
N GLY A 65 16.77 -5.23 1.46
CA GLY A 65 16.33 -5.64 0.13
C GLY A 65 15.02 -4.98 -0.35
N ASP A 66 14.50 -5.47 -1.46
CA ASP A 66 13.28 -4.96 -2.07
C ASP A 66 12.01 -5.50 -1.40
N PHE A 67 11.07 -4.61 -1.07
CA PHE A 67 9.88 -4.98 -0.32
C PHE A 67 8.90 -5.84 -1.11
N ARG A 68 8.87 -5.71 -2.45
CA ARG A 68 8.07 -6.59 -3.30
C ARG A 68 8.71 -7.98 -3.40
N ALA A 69 10.03 -8.04 -3.44
CA ALA A 69 10.78 -9.30 -3.40
C ALA A 69 10.55 -10.05 -2.09
N GLN A 70 10.53 -9.37 -0.94
CA GLN A 70 10.15 -9.97 0.33
C GLN A 70 8.75 -10.60 0.27
N GLN A 71 7.77 -9.88 -0.27
CA GLN A 71 6.41 -10.38 -0.44
C GLN A 71 6.33 -11.61 -1.34
N CYS A 72 7.07 -11.65 -2.46
CA CYS A 72 7.17 -12.87 -3.27
C CYS A 72 7.81 -14.02 -2.47
N SER A 73 8.93 -13.76 -1.79
CA SER A 73 9.67 -14.79 -1.05
C SER A 73 8.90 -15.42 0.12
N ALA A 74 7.91 -14.70 0.67
CA ALA A 74 7.01 -15.23 1.70
C ALA A 74 6.17 -16.43 1.21
N HIS A 75 6.09 -16.64 -0.11
CA HIS A 75 5.42 -17.79 -0.70
C HIS A 75 6.36 -18.95 -1.06
N ASN A 76 7.66 -18.87 -0.76
CA ASN A 76 8.63 -19.90 -1.15
C ASN A 76 8.35 -21.26 -0.49
N ASP A 77 7.82 -21.25 0.73
CA ASP A 77 7.47 -22.47 1.49
C ASP A 77 6.04 -22.96 1.18
N ILE A 78 5.31 -22.28 0.30
CA ILE A 78 3.93 -22.60 -0.06
C ILE A 78 3.93 -23.36 -1.39
N ARG A 79 3.26 -24.52 -1.41
CA ARG A 79 3.15 -25.34 -2.63
C ARG A 79 2.19 -24.69 -3.64
N TYR A 80 2.69 -24.38 -4.83
CA TYR A 80 1.90 -24.02 -6.00
C TYR A 80 1.84 -25.22 -6.94
N GLN A 81 0.62 -25.72 -7.22
CA GLN A 81 0.41 -26.92 -8.04
C GLN A 81 1.27 -28.13 -7.59
N GLY A 82 1.43 -28.29 -6.26
CA GLY A 82 2.18 -29.39 -5.65
C GLY A 82 3.69 -29.15 -5.49
N MET A 83 4.24 -28.12 -6.13
CA MET A 83 5.67 -27.80 -6.13
C MET A 83 5.96 -26.51 -5.36
N VAL A 84 7.17 -26.41 -4.80
CA VAL A 84 7.68 -25.15 -4.22
C VAL A 84 8.59 -24.46 -5.23
N TYR A 85 8.63 -23.14 -5.19
CA TYR A 85 9.41 -22.31 -6.10
C TYR A 85 10.10 -21.20 -5.32
N GLU A 86 11.25 -20.75 -5.82
CA GLU A 86 11.82 -19.47 -5.42
C GLU A 86 11.11 -18.38 -6.24
N TRP A 87 10.22 -17.63 -5.59
CA TRP A 87 9.45 -16.56 -6.21
C TRP A 87 10.22 -15.24 -6.18
N ILE A 88 10.36 -14.62 -7.34
CA ILE A 88 10.97 -13.29 -7.51
C ILE A 88 9.95 -12.33 -8.14
N PRO A 89 10.03 -11.02 -7.87
CA PRO A 89 9.12 -10.05 -8.46
C PRO A 89 9.31 -10.00 -9.97
N VAL A 90 8.21 -9.85 -10.71
CA VAL A 90 8.28 -9.62 -12.16
C VAL A 90 8.86 -8.23 -12.46
N PRO A 91 9.46 -8.02 -13.65
CA PRO A 91 9.79 -6.68 -14.13
C PRO A 91 8.57 -5.76 -14.13
N TYR A 92 8.80 -4.45 -14.02
CA TYR A 92 7.74 -3.45 -13.92
C TYR A 92 6.72 -3.56 -15.07
N GLU A 93 5.44 -3.71 -14.70
CA GLU A 93 4.30 -3.74 -15.61
C GLU A 93 3.30 -2.65 -15.20
N PRO A 94 3.14 -1.57 -15.98
CA PRO A 94 2.30 -0.42 -15.60
C PRO A 94 0.85 -0.77 -15.27
N SER A 95 0.26 -1.71 -16.02
CA SER A 95 -1.14 -2.16 -15.87
C SER A 95 -1.38 -2.95 -14.58
N ALA A 96 -0.35 -3.58 -14.02
CA ALA A 96 -0.43 -4.46 -12.85
C ALA A 96 0.56 -4.04 -11.75
N ALA A 97 0.98 -2.77 -11.73
CA ALA A 97 2.08 -2.30 -10.90
C ALA A 97 1.86 -2.56 -9.39
N CYS A 98 0.62 -2.68 -8.94
CA CYS A 98 0.29 -2.92 -7.55
C CYS A 98 -0.29 -4.30 -7.24
N ALA A 99 -0.31 -5.22 -8.21
CA ALA A 99 -0.57 -6.64 -7.96
C ALA A 99 0.72 -7.35 -7.53
N LEU A 100 0.61 -8.40 -6.70
CA LEU A 100 1.77 -9.23 -6.33
C LEU A 100 1.96 -10.32 -7.39
N ARG A 101 2.56 -9.93 -8.52
CA ARG A 101 2.96 -10.85 -9.58
C ARG A 101 4.40 -11.29 -9.36
N CYS A 102 4.61 -12.60 -9.32
CA CYS A 102 5.90 -13.21 -9.06
C CYS A 102 6.21 -14.26 -10.14
N GLN A 103 7.48 -14.34 -10.52
CA GLN A 103 8.01 -15.34 -11.44
C GLN A 103 8.80 -16.37 -10.65
N ALA A 104 8.66 -17.65 -11.00
CA ALA A 104 9.51 -18.69 -10.45
C ALA A 104 10.92 -18.57 -11.05
N ARG A 105 11.95 -18.47 -10.19
CA ARG A 105 13.34 -18.28 -10.62
C ARG A 105 13.78 -19.37 -11.59
N GLY A 106 14.35 -18.96 -12.72
CA GLY A 106 14.85 -19.87 -13.75
C GLY A 106 13.76 -20.60 -14.55
N ARG A 107 12.49 -20.18 -14.44
CA ARG A 107 11.35 -20.77 -15.15
C ARG A 107 10.50 -19.71 -15.84
N SER A 108 9.81 -20.11 -16.91
CA SER A 108 8.79 -19.29 -17.58
C SER A 108 7.41 -19.42 -16.92
N LEU A 109 7.36 -19.39 -15.58
CA LEU A 109 6.14 -19.46 -14.79
C LEU A 109 5.95 -18.16 -14.03
N THR A 110 4.92 -17.39 -14.40
CA THR A 110 4.53 -16.15 -13.74
C THR A 110 3.13 -16.30 -13.17
N VAL A 111 2.96 -15.96 -11.90
CA VAL A 111 1.71 -16.13 -11.15
C VAL A 111 1.40 -14.85 -10.37
N GLU A 112 0.12 -14.50 -10.29
CA GLU A 112 -0.36 -13.51 -9.33
C GLU A 112 -0.63 -14.21 -7.99
N LEU A 113 0.26 -14.02 -7.03
CA LEU A 113 0.18 -14.67 -5.71
C LEU A 113 -0.78 -13.93 -4.76
N ALA A 114 -1.01 -12.64 -5.00
CA ALA A 114 -2.02 -11.84 -4.31
C ALA A 114 -2.54 -10.70 -5.21
N PRO A 115 -3.81 -10.31 -5.06
CA PRO A 115 -4.43 -9.26 -5.89
C PRO A 115 -3.81 -7.88 -5.68
N LYS A 116 -3.18 -7.66 -4.52
CA LYS A 116 -2.44 -6.44 -4.23
C LYS A 116 -1.18 -6.73 -3.42
N VAL A 117 -0.14 -5.93 -3.66
CA VAL A 117 0.99 -5.81 -2.74
C VAL A 117 0.56 -5.06 -1.48
N LEU A 118 1.36 -5.19 -0.42
CA LEU A 118 1.20 -4.43 0.82
C LEU A 118 1.34 -2.93 0.58
N ASP A 119 0.54 -2.15 1.30
CA ASP A 119 0.55 -0.70 1.17
C ASP A 119 1.92 -0.11 1.56
N GLY A 120 2.43 0.80 0.74
CA GLY A 120 3.78 1.36 0.84
C GLY A 120 4.83 0.64 -0.01
N THR A 121 4.47 -0.44 -0.70
CA THR A 121 5.35 -1.04 -1.73
C THR A 121 5.49 -0.08 -2.90
N ARG A 122 6.72 0.14 -3.38
CA ARG A 122 6.95 0.97 -4.57
C ARG A 122 6.26 0.34 -5.79
N CYS A 123 5.55 1.15 -6.57
CA CYS A 123 5.00 0.68 -7.84
C CYS A 123 6.08 0.62 -8.92
N ARG A 124 7.03 1.56 -8.85
CA ARG A 124 8.11 1.78 -9.80
C ARG A 124 9.43 1.86 -9.04
N ALA A 125 10.48 1.23 -9.57
CA ALA A 125 11.80 1.27 -8.94
C ALA A 125 12.36 2.70 -8.84
N ASP A 126 12.18 3.50 -9.89
CA ASP A 126 12.79 4.83 -10.01
C ASP A 126 11.91 5.99 -9.51
N ALA A 127 10.79 5.69 -8.86
CA ALA A 127 9.88 6.71 -8.34
C ALA A 127 9.54 6.45 -6.87
N LEU A 128 9.12 7.51 -6.17
CA LEU A 128 8.59 7.42 -4.81
C LEU A 128 7.10 7.05 -4.79
N ASP A 129 6.55 6.70 -5.95
CA ASP A 129 5.15 6.28 -6.11
C ASP A 129 4.93 4.94 -5.39
N MET A 130 3.89 4.90 -4.55
CA MET A 130 3.62 3.75 -3.70
C MET A 130 2.24 3.17 -4.00
N CYS A 131 2.18 1.85 -3.93
CA CYS A 131 0.93 1.12 -3.95
C CYS A 131 0.17 1.37 -2.67
N ILE A 132 -1.06 1.88 -2.82
CA ILE A 132 -1.98 2.17 -1.73
C ILE A 132 -3.36 1.66 -2.16
N SER A 133 -3.91 0.73 -1.40
CA SER A 133 -5.18 0.08 -1.70
C SER A 133 -5.22 -0.52 -3.12
N GLY A 134 -4.10 -1.07 -3.59
CA GLY A 134 -3.97 -1.68 -4.92
C GLY A 134 -3.84 -0.68 -6.08
N VAL A 135 -3.77 0.62 -5.81
CA VAL A 135 -3.58 1.67 -6.83
C VAL A 135 -2.24 2.35 -6.62
N CYS A 136 -1.52 2.61 -7.71
CA CYS A 136 -0.28 3.37 -7.63
C CYS A 136 -0.58 4.85 -7.37
N GLN A 137 -0.19 5.35 -6.19
CA GLN A 137 -0.33 6.74 -5.80
C GLN A 137 0.98 7.47 -6.06
N VAL A 138 0.93 8.45 -6.97
CA VAL A 138 2.06 9.34 -7.26
C VAL A 138 2.23 10.33 -6.12
N ARG A 139 3.46 10.53 -5.65
CA ARG A 139 3.77 11.70 -4.81
C ARG A 139 4.13 12.86 -5.74
N TYR A 140 3.30 13.90 -5.78
CA TYR A 140 3.67 15.18 -6.39
C TYR A 140 4.69 15.91 -5.52
#